data_AF-A0A970Z9T2-F1
#
_entry.id   AF-A0A970Z9T2-F1
#
_cell.length_a   1.000
_cell.length_b   1.000
_cell.length_c   1.000
_cell.angle_alpha   90.00
_cell.angle_beta   90.00
_cell.angle_gamma   90.00
#
_symmetry.space_group_name_H-M   'P 1'
#
loop_
_entity.id
_entity.type
_entity.pdbx_description
1 polymer ?
#
loop_
_entity_poly.entity_id
_entity_poly.type
_entity_poly.pdbx_seq_one_letter_code
_entity_poly.pdbx_strand_id
1 'polypeptide(L)' 'MKKWKCIVCGYIHEGDEPPESCPICGVPADQFVEVDEDGNEKS' A
#
# COMPACT_ATOMS: atom_id res chain seq x y z
N MET A 1 12.25 -2.03 5.45
CA MET A 1 11.11 -2.74 4.82
C MET A 1 10.18 -1.68 4.30
N LYS A 2 9.76 -1.76 3.04
CA LYS A 2 8.79 -0.82 2.48
C LYS A 2 7.39 -1.18 2.97
N LYS A 3 6.52 -0.17 3.02
CA LYS A 3 5.10 -0.35 3.32
C LYS A 3 4.31 0.28 2.19
N TRP A 4 3.21 -0.36 1.83
CA TRP A 4 2.36 0.05 0.73
C TRP A 4 0.94 0.26 1.25
N LYS A 5 0.45 1.49 1.19
CA LYS A 5 -0.89 1.83 1.61
C LYS A 5 -1.82 1.89 0.41
N CYS A 6 -2.91 1.13 0.45
CA CYS A 6 -4.00 1.26 -0.51
C CYS A 6 -4.68 2.61 -0.32
N ILE A 7 -4.67 3.47 -1.34
CA ILE A 7 -5.29 4.80 -1.27
C ILE A 7 -6.83 4.74 -1.29
N VAL A 8 -7.39 3.57 -1.62
CA VAL A 8 -8.83 3.35 -1.76
C VAL A 8 -9.46 2.92 -0.43
N CYS A 9 -8.88 1.93 0.24
CA CYS A 9 -9.43 1.38 1.49
C CYS A 9 -8.55 1.56 2.73
N GLY A 10 -7.30 2.03 2.57
CA GLY A 10 -6.36 2.23 3.67
C GLY A 10 -5.59 0.98 4.12
N TYR A 11 -5.73 -0.17 3.43
CA TYR A 11 -4.97 -1.38 3.74
C TYR A 11 -3.45 -1.16 3.61
N ILE A 12 -2.68 -1.60 4.60
CA ILE A 12 -1.21 -1.52 4.61
C ILE A 12 -0.64 -2.92 4.32
N HIS A 13 0.15 -3.03 3.26
CA HIS A 13 0.96 -4.19 2.95
C HIS A 13 2.42 -3.94 3.34
N GLU A 14 3.03 -4.89 4.06
CA GLU A 14 4.46 -4.82 4.44
C GLU A 14 5.27 -5.73 3.50
N GLY A 15 6.15 -5.13 2.71
CA GLY A 15 6.90 -5.83 1.67
C GLY A 15 7.63 -4.86 0.76
N ASP A 16 8.66 -5.34 0.06
CA ASP A 16 9.43 -4.50 -0.88
C ASP A 16 8.59 -3.99 -2.06
N GLU A 17 7.50 -4.68 -2.41
CA GLU A 17 6.59 -4.38 -3.52
C GLU A 17 5.12 -4.43 -3.07
N PRO A 18 4.20 -3.69 -3.72
CA PRO A 18 2.78 -3.75 -3.42
C PRO A 18 2.18 -5.09 -3.91
N PRO A 19 1.09 -5.56 -3.29
CA PRO A 19 0.42 -6.77 -3.75
C PRO A 19 -0.26 -6.53 -5.11
N GLU A 20 -0.35 -7.57 -5.94
CA GLU A 20 -0.97 -7.49 -7.29
C GLU A 20 -2.40 -6.92 -7.26
N SER A 21 -3.14 -7.26 -6.21
CA SER A 21 -4.46 -6.71 -5.93
C SER A 21 -4.65 -6.54 -4.42
N CYS A 22 -5.44 -5.53 -4.04
CA CYS A 22 -5.76 -5.29 -2.64
C CYS A 22 -6.65 -6.42 -2.11
N PRO A 23 -6.25 -7.13 -1.03
CA PRO A 23 -7.05 -8.23 -0.48
C PRO A 23 -8.34 -7.76 0.22
N ILE A 24 -8.49 -6.44 0.45
CA ILE A 24 -9.65 -5.86 1.13
C ILE A 24 -10.69 -5.34 0.14
N CYS A 25 -10.28 -4.62 -0.92
CA CYS A 25 -11.20 -3.99 -1.87
C CYS A 25 -11.04 -4.44 -3.32
N GLY A 26 -10.01 -5.22 -3.65
CA GLY A 26 -9.80 -5.80 -4.98
C GLY A 26 -9.21 -4.87 -6.03
N VAL A 27 -8.82 -3.64 -5.68
CA VAL A 27 -8.17 -2.71 -6.61
C VAL A 27 -6.75 -3.17 -6.99
N PRO A 28 -6.24 -2.81 -8.19
CA PRO A 28 -4.91 -3.21 -8.61
C PRO A 28 -3.79 -2.54 -7.80
N ALA A 29 -2.58 -3.11 -7.88
CA ALA A 29 -1.35 -2.60 -7.25
C ALA A 29 -1.07 -1.11 -7.51
N ASP A 30 -1.51 -0.57 -8.65
CA ASP A 30 -1.38 0.85 -9.02
C ASP A 30 -2.10 1.80 -8.04
N GLN A 31 -3.04 1.28 -7.24
CA GLN A 31 -3.74 2.02 -6.20
C GLN A 31 -3.05 1.91 -4.83
N PHE A 32 -1.78 1.54 -4.80
CA PHE A 32 -0.94 1.55 -3.62
C PHE A 32 0.15 2.61 -3.72
N VAL A 33 0.39 3.30 -2.61
CA VAL A 33 1.49 4.25 -2.47
C VAL A 33 2.48 3.76 -1.42
N GLU A 34 3.77 4.00 -1.67
CA GLU A 34 4.81 3.72 -0.68
C GLU A 34 4.66 4.68 0.50
N VAL A 35 4.61 4.13 1.71
CA VAL A 35 4.55 4.89 2.96
C VAL A 35 5.73 4.55 3.85
N ASP A 36 6.12 5.50 4.68
CA ASP A 36 7.11 5.29 5.73
C ASP A 36 6.65 4.24 6.75
N GLU A 37 7.57 3.84 7.64
CA GLU A 37 7.28 2.89 8.72
C GLU A 37 6.13 3.34 9.63
N ASP A 38 5.87 4.65 9.68
CA ASP A 38 4.77 5.31 10.43
C ASP A 38 3.45 5.40 9.63
N GLY A 39 3.42 4.96 8.37
CA GLY A 39 2.23 5.06 7.50
C GLY A 39 1.99 6.46 6.91
N ASN A 40 2.97 7.34 7.00
CA ASN A 40 2.97 8.67 6.39
C ASN A 40 3.45 8.61 4.94
N GLU A 41 2.84 9.41 4.06
CA GLU A 41 3.21 9.48 2.64
C GLU A 41 4.54 10.23 2.51
N LYS A 42 5.54 9.59 1.91
CA LYS A 42 6.81 10.24 1.55
C LYS A 42 6.50 11.37 0.55
N SER A 43 6.47 12.61 1.01
CA SER A 43 6.24 13.81 0.17
C SER A 43 7.47 14.23 -0.61
#